data_AF-A0AAN5CSB3-F1
#
_entry.id   AF-A0AAN5CSB3-F1
#
_cell.length_a   1.000
_cell.length_b   1.000
_cell.length_c   1.000
_cell.angle_alpha   90.00
_cell.angle_beta   90.00
_cell.angle_gamma   90.00
#
_symmetry.space_group_name_H-M   'P 1'
#
loop_
_entity.id
_entity.type
_entity.pdbx_description
1 polymer ?
#
loop_
_entity_poly.entity_id
_entity_poly.type
_entity_poly.pdbx_seq_one_letter_code
_entity_poly.pdbx_strand_id
1 'polypeptide(L)'
;MHSPVFSKMFFGQFIEREKMEVEQSHYLLQEFVQLLLVFFPEPIESSDQTVFFIAKLADRFEIKGVLNAVEKHLLASRKLTNEMKLRVAESYRFDQL
;
A
#
# COMPACT_ATOMS: atom_id res chain seq x y z
N MET A 1 14.69 0.68 2.07
CA MET A 1 13.82 -0.39 1.54
C MET A 1 12.52 -0.40 2.32
N HIS A 2 11.45 0.14 1.76
CA HIS A 2 10.19 0.35 2.48
C HIS A 2 9.18 -0.81 2.37
N SER A 3 9.49 -1.82 1.55
CA SER A 3 8.66 -2.98 1.28
C SER A 3 9.50 -4.26 1.35
N PRO A 4 9.21 -5.20 2.28
CA PRO A 4 9.80 -6.53 2.29
C PRO A 4 9.51 -7.33 1.01
N VAL A 5 8.35 -7.12 0.39
CA VAL A 5 7.97 -7.75 -0.88
C VAL A 5 8.95 -7.35 -1.99
N PHE A 6 9.20 -6.05 -2.18
CA PHE A 6 10.20 -5.60 -3.16
C PHE A 6 11.62 -6.01 -2.77
N SER A 7 11.93 -6.04 -1.47
CA SER A 7 13.23 -6.54 -1.02
C SER A 7 13.47 -7.99 -1.46
N LYS A 8 12.49 -8.88 -1.28
CA LYS A 8 12.61 -10.28 -1.71
C LYS A 8 12.59 -10.41 -3.23
N MET A 9 11.75 -9.63 -3.91
CA MET A 9 11.62 -9.66 -5.35
C MET A 9 12.91 -9.27 -6.08
N PHE A 10 13.56 -8.19 -5.66
CA PHE A 10 14.78 -7.69 -6.32
C PHE A 10 16.08 -8.29 -5.77
N PHE A 11 16.10 -8.70 -4.50
CA PHE A 11 17.34 -9.10 -3.81
C PHE A 11 17.26 -10.47 -3.15
N GLY A 12 16.16 -11.20 -3.32
CA GLY A 12 16.05 -12.60 -2.89
C GLY A 12 16.98 -13.51 -3.68
N GLN A 13 17.17 -14.73 -3.18
CA GLN A 13 17.93 -15.78 -3.85
C GLN A 13 17.09 -16.46 -4.94
N PHE A 14 16.48 -15.67 -5.81
CA PHE A 14 15.70 -16.16 -6.94
C PHE A 14 16.50 -16.04 -8.24
N ILE A 15 16.03 -16.70 -9.29
CA ILE A 15 16.68 -16.75 -10.61
C ILE A 15 16.72 -15.35 -11.24
N GLU A 16 15.77 -14.49 -10.83
CA GLU A 16 15.63 -13.08 -11.17
C GLU A 16 16.83 -12.24 -10.71
N ARG A 17 17.62 -12.68 -9.73
CA ARG A 17 18.81 -11.96 -9.24
C ARG A 17 19.87 -11.74 -10.32
N GLU A 18 19.95 -12.66 -11.29
CA GLU A 18 20.92 -12.59 -12.39
C GLU A 18 20.39 -11.82 -13.61
N LYS A 19 19.15 -11.34 -13.55
CA LYS A 19 18.50 -10.62 -14.66
C LYS A 19 18.51 -9.11 -14.42
N MET A 20 18.80 -8.35 -15.47
CA MET A 20 18.66 -6.88 -15.45
C MET A 20 17.20 -6.42 -15.40
N GLU A 21 16.27 -7.28 -15.82
CA GLU A 21 14.83 -7.00 -15.86
C GLU A 21 14.04 -8.16 -15.22
N VAL A 22 13.03 -7.80 -14.44
CA VAL A 22 12.11 -8.74 -13.81
C VAL A 22 10.78 -8.67 -14.56
N GLU A 23 10.49 -9.69 -15.36
CA GLU A 23 9.18 -9.82 -16.00
C GLU A 23 8.09 -9.98 -14.95
N GLN A 24 7.02 -9.18 -15.07
CA GLN A 24 5.88 -9.19 -14.15
C GLN A 24 4.58 -9.08 -14.94
N SER A 25 3.48 -9.51 -14.32
CA SER A 25 2.17 -9.32 -14.94
C SER A 25 1.88 -7.82 -15.11
N HIS A 26 1.29 -7.47 -16.25
CA HIS A 26 0.93 -6.07 -16.57
C HIS A 26 0.06 -5.45 -15.46
N TYR A 27 -0.81 -6.26 -14.85
CA TYR A 27 -1.67 -5.85 -13.74
C TYR A 27 -0.88 -5.43 -12.49
N LEU A 28 0.12 -6.23 -12.09
CA LEU A 28 0.99 -5.88 -10.96
C LEU A 28 1.78 -4.59 -11.22
N LEU A 29 2.27 -4.42 -12.45
CA LEU A 29 3.00 -3.23 -12.88
C LEU A 29 2.13 -1.97 -12.80
N GLN A 30 0.88 -2.04 -13.25
CA GLN A 30 -0.06 -0.91 -13.14
C GLN A 30 -0.35 -0.54 -11.69
N GLU A 31 -0.64 -1.53 -10.84
CA GLU A 31 -0.88 -1.31 -9.40
C GLU A 31 0.35 -0.73 -8.70
N PHE A 32 1.55 -1.17 -9.08
CA PHE A 32 2.80 -0.64 -8.57
C PHE A 32 3.04 0.82 -8.98
N VAL A 33 2.82 1.14 -10.26
CA VAL A 33 2.92 2.53 -10.74
C VAL A 33 1.92 3.42 -10.02
N GLN A 34 0.69 2.96 -9.79
CA GLN A 34 -0.30 3.71 -9.03
C GLN A 34 0.13 3.94 -7.58
N LEU A 35 0.74 2.95 -6.92
CA LEU A 35 1.32 3.13 -5.60
C LEU A 35 2.42 4.21 -5.62
N LEU A 36 3.35 4.13 -6.58
CA LEU A 36 4.42 5.12 -6.71
C LEU A 36 3.88 6.52 -6.97
N LEU A 37 2.89 6.68 -7.84
CA LEU A 37 2.28 7.97 -8.13
C LEU A 37 1.62 8.59 -6.89
N VAL A 38 1.06 7.77 -6.00
CA VAL A 38 0.50 8.26 -4.74
C VAL A 38 1.58 8.64 -3.74
N PHE A 39 2.71 7.91 -3.67
CA PHE A 39 3.69 8.02 -2.59
C PHE A 39 4.99 8.73 -2.92
N PHE A 40 5.27 8.95 -4.20
CA PHE A 40 6.52 9.52 -4.68
C PHE A 40 6.25 10.58 -5.75
N PRO A 41 6.88 11.76 -5.69
CA PRO A 41 7.80 12.24 -4.64
C PRO A 41 7.10 12.83 -3.41
N GLU A 42 5.83 13.22 -3.49
CA GLU A 42 5.04 13.75 -2.37
C GLU A 42 3.68 13.04 -2.30
N PRO A 43 3.16 12.73 -1.10
CA PRO A 43 1.86 12.07 -0.95
C PRO A 43 0.74 12.93 -1.56
N ILE A 44 0.05 12.43 -2.58
CA ILE A 44 -1.17 13.07 -3.10
C ILE A 44 -2.17 13.15 -1.94
N GLU A 45 -2.84 14.31 -1.76
CA GLU A 45 -3.90 14.47 -0.77
C GLU A 45 -4.93 13.34 -0.95
N SER A 46 -4.92 12.40 0.00
CA SER A 46 -5.75 11.20 -0.08
C SER A 46 -7.21 11.60 0.16
N SER A 47 -8.05 11.48 -0.86
CA SER A 47 -9.49 11.48 -0.66
C SER A 47 -9.92 10.18 0.04
N ASP A 48 -11.09 10.16 0.70
CA ASP A 48 -11.62 8.94 1.33
C ASP A 48 -11.79 7.78 0.31
N GLN A 49 -11.94 8.06 -0.99
CA GLN A 49 -12.00 7.02 -2.02
C GLN A 49 -10.61 6.47 -2.36
N THR A 50 -9.63 7.38 -2.49
CA THR A 50 -8.24 7.02 -2.78
C THR A 50 -7.61 6.26 -1.60
N VAL A 51 -7.98 6.60 -0.36
CA VAL A 51 -7.37 6.02 0.85
C VAL A 51 -7.61 4.51 0.97
N PHE A 52 -8.76 4.00 0.53
CA PHE A 52 -9.02 2.56 0.53
C PHE A 52 -8.21 1.81 -0.52
N PHE A 53 -8.07 2.41 -1.70
CA PHE A 53 -7.24 1.85 -2.77
C PHE A 53 -5.77 1.80 -2.33
N ILE A 54 -5.31 2.85 -1.67
CA ILE A 54 -3.99 2.95 -1.07
C ILE A 54 -3.78 1.87 0.00
N ALA A 55 -4.75 1.69 0.92
CA ALA A 55 -4.68 0.67 1.96
C ALA A 55 -4.44 -0.73 1.36
N LYS A 56 -5.22 -1.06 0.32
CA LYS A 56 -5.11 -2.33 -0.40
C LYS A 56 -3.72 -2.54 -1.01
N LEU A 57 -3.16 -1.52 -1.66
CA LEU A 57 -1.82 -1.62 -2.25
C LEU A 57 -0.74 -1.70 -1.16
N ALA A 58 -0.87 -0.93 -0.10
CA ALA A 58 0.09 -0.91 1.00
C ALA A 58 0.14 -2.25 1.75
N ASP A 59 -1.01 -2.89 1.96
CA ASP A 59 -1.10 -4.23 2.52
C ASP A 59 -0.45 -5.26 1.59
N ARG A 60 -0.81 -5.25 0.30
CA ARG A 60 -0.25 -6.15 -0.71
C ARG A 60 1.27 -6.07 -0.82
N PHE A 61 1.83 -4.87 -0.74
CA PHE A 61 3.28 -4.65 -0.84
C PHE A 61 3.96 -4.53 0.53
N GLU A 62 3.26 -4.82 1.63
CA GLU A 62 3.76 -4.78 3.01
C GLU A 62 4.45 -3.44 3.39
N ILE A 63 3.92 -2.31 2.91
CA ILE A 63 4.47 -0.97 3.17
C ILE A 63 3.86 -0.39 4.45
N LYS A 64 4.38 -0.81 5.60
CA LYS A 64 3.88 -0.41 6.93
C LYS A 64 3.78 1.10 7.12
N GLY A 65 4.74 1.87 6.59
CA GLY A 65 4.71 3.33 6.69
C GLY A 65 3.47 3.95 6.05
N VAL A 66 2.99 3.36 4.95
CA VAL A 66 1.78 3.79 4.26
C VAL A 66 0.53 3.34 5.01
N LEU A 67 0.49 2.11 5.49
CA LEU A 67 -0.62 1.61 6.31
C LEU A 67 -0.85 2.51 7.54
N ASN A 68 0.22 2.93 8.22
CA ASN A 68 0.13 3.85 9.36
C ASN A 68 -0.39 5.25 8.95
N ALA A 69 -0.05 5.73 7.74
CA ALA A 69 -0.55 7.01 7.24
C ALA A 69 -2.05 6.93 6.89
N VAL A 70 -2.47 5.81 6.30
CA VAL A 70 -3.88 5.48 6.03
C VAL A 70 -4.68 5.44 7.33
N GLU A 71 -4.20 4.70 8.33
CA GLU A 71 -4.86 4.57 9.63
C GLU A 71 -5.10 5.94 10.29
N LYS A 72 -4.08 6.81 10.29
CA LYS A 72 -4.20 8.19 10.79
C LYS A 72 -5.21 9.03 10.01
N HIS A 73 -5.25 8.90 8.69
CA HIS A 73 -6.21 9.61 7.85
C HIS A 73 -7.66 9.15 8.13
N LEU A 74 -7.87 7.84 8.23
CA LEU A 74 -9.18 7.25 8.53
C LEU A 74 -9.67 7.61 9.94
N LEU A 75 -8.76 7.68 10.92
CA LEU A 75 -9.06 8.16 12.27
C LEU A 75 -9.55 9.61 12.26
N ALA A 76 -8.86 10.48 11.52
CA ALA A 76 -9.21 11.90 11.40
C ALA A 76 -10.48 12.15 10.55
N SER A 77 -10.85 11.22 9.67
CA SER A 77 -12.02 11.37 8.79
C SER A 77 -13.33 11.31 9.58
N ARG A 78 -14.12 12.39 9.48
CA ARG A 78 -15.49 12.47 10.02
C ARG A 78 -16.56 11.98 9.06
N LYS A 79 -16.18 11.66 7.81
CA LYS A 79 -17.09 11.27 6.74
C LYS A 79 -17.44 9.77 6.77
N LEU A 80 -16.60 8.97 7.43
CA LEU A 80 -16.77 7.53 7.55
C LEU A 80 -17.59 7.18 8.79
N THR A 81 -18.54 6.26 8.61
CA THR A 81 -19.31 5.70 9.73
C THR A 81 -18.44 4.75 10.56
N ASN A 82 -18.80 4.55 11.81
CA ASN A 82 -18.09 3.61 12.70
C ASN A 82 -18.10 2.18 12.16
N GLU A 83 -19.17 1.76 11.49
CA GLU A 83 -19.26 0.44 10.84
C GLU A 83 -18.23 0.29 9.71
N MET A 84 -18.05 1.33 8.88
CA MET A 84 -17.03 1.32 7.83
C MET A 84 -15.62 1.30 8.42
N LYS A 85 -15.36 2.07 9.48
CA LYS A 85 -14.07 2.06 10.18
C LYS A 85 -13.75 0.69 10.75
N LEU A 86 -14.71 0.05 11.42
CA LEU A 86 -14.53 -1.28 12.01
C LEU A 86 -14.19 -2.34 10.94
N ARG A 87 -14.93 -2.39 9.83
CA ARG A 87 -14.64 -3.34 8.74
C ARG A 87 -13.25 -3.16 8.14
N VAL A 88 -12.81 -1.92 8.02
CA VAL A 88 -11.50 -1.58 7.43
C VAL A 88 -10.38 -1.91 8.41
N ALA A 89 -10.60 -1.65 9.70
CA ALA A 89 -9.68 -2.04 10.76
C ALA A 89 -9.48 -3.56 10.81
N GLU A 90 -10.56 -4.34 10.70
CA GLU A 90 -10.48 -5.80 10.62
C GLU A 90 -9.73 -6.26 9.35
N SER A 91 -10.01 -5.64 8.19
CA SER A 91 -9.43 -6.04 6.90
C SER A 91 -7.93 -5.84 6.84
N TYR A 92 -7.42 -4.73 7.38
CA TYR A 92 -6.02 -4.33 7.29
C TYR A 92 -5.26 -4.42 8.63
N ARG A 93 -5.92 -4.91 9.68
CA ARG A 93 -5.37 -5.06 11.04
C ARG A 93 -4.86 -3.71 11.59
N PHE A 94 -5.71 -2.69 11.51
CA PHE A 94 -5.47 -1.40 12.14
C PHE A 94 -5.87 -1.48 13.61
N ASP A 95 -4.89 -1.38 14.50
CA ASP A 95 -5.09 -1.56 15.94
C ASP A 95 -5.62 -0.28 16.62
N GLN A 96 -5.47 0.88 15.98
CA GLN A 96 -5.85 2.18 16.54
C GLN A 96 -7.12 2.77 15.94
N LEU A 97 -7.59 2.26 14.80
CA LEU A 97 -8.78 2.74 14.07
C LEU A 97 -10.09 2.23 14.68
#